data_AF-A0A3L7XPE7-F1
#
_entry.id   AF-A0A3L7XPE7-F1
#
_cell.length_a   1.000
_cell.length_b   1.000
_cell.length_c   1.000
_cell.angle_alpha   90.00
_cell.angle_beta   90.00
_cell.angle_gamma   90.00
#
_symmetry.space_group_name_H-M   'P 1'
#
loop_
_entity.id
_entity.type
_entity.pdbx_description
1 polymer ?
#
loop_
_entity_poly.entity_id
_entity_poly.type
_entity_poly.pdbx_seq_one_letter_code
_entity_poly.pdbx_strand_id
1 'polypeptide(L)'
;FGHLHPFAPLEQTQGYAELFRKLGAALAEITGFHSVSLQPNAGSQGEYAGLMVIRAWHRSRGDTQRTICLIPSSAHGTNPASAVMAGMEVVVVACDDNGNIAMDDLKAKAEAAGEKLAALMATYPSTHGVFEEAVVEMCRIIHQRGGQVYMDGANMNAQVGLCRPGDIGADVCHLNLHKTFCIPHGGGGPGMGPICVAQHLTPFLPGHAVVAGVGGEQAIAAISAAPWGSASILPISYAYIAMMGGSGLTQATKYAILNANYMAARLAATYPVLYTGSNGRVAHECIIDTRPLKEFGVQVEDIAKRLIDYGFHAPTMSFPVPGTLMIEPTESESKDELDRFCAALLAIRAEAAAVERGELTPEQSPLHHAPHTAAAISSAAWDRLYSREVAAFPAPWVKENKFWPFVARIDNVYGDRHLVCACPPLEEYATQ
;
A
#
# COMPACT_ATOMS: atom_id res chain seq x y z
N PHE A 1 -28.65 -3.77 -3.75
CA PHE A 1 -27.65 -2.89 -3.09
C PHE A 1 -27.55 -1.49 -3.72
N GLY A 2 -27.34 -1.33 -5.04
CA GLY A 2 -27.02 -0.03 -5.65
C GLY A 2 -28.14 1.01 -5.88
N HIS A 3 -29.41 0.70 -5.59
CA HIS A 3 -30.55 1.60 -5.88
C HIS A 3 -31.20 2.21 -4.62
N LEU A 4 -30.52 2.17 -3.47
CA LEU A 4 -31.03 2.75 -2.23
C LEU A 4 -30.39 4.12 -1.98
N HIS A 5 -31.23 5.10 -1.64
CA HIS A 5 -30.74 6.40 -1.19
C HIS A 5 -30.04 6.25 0.19
N PRO A 6 -28.88 6.89 0.44
CA PRO A 6 -28.10 6.70 1.67
C PRO A 6 -28.83 7.15 2.95
N PHE A 7 -29.87 7.98 2.81
CA PHE A 7 -30.70 8.48 3.92
C PHE A 7 -32.13 7.90 3.91
N ALA A 8 -32.35 6.78 3.23
CA ALA A 8 -33.62 6.07 3.34
C ALA A 8 -33.91 5.70 4.81
N PRO A 9 -35.19 5.69 5.24
CA PRO A 9 -35.57 5.24 6.57
C PRO A 9 -34.97 3.87 6.92
N LEU A 10 -34.53 3.68 8.16
CA LEU A 10 -33.75 2.50 8.57
C LEU A 10 -34.53 1.18 8.38
N GLU A 11 -35.85 1.22 8.52
CA GLU A 11 -36.74 0.10 8.25
C GLU A 11 -36.68 -0.38 6.78
N GLN A 12 -36.23 0.46 5.85
CA GLN A 12 -36.05 0.12 4.43
C GLN A 12 -34.66 -0.43 4.12
N THR A 13 -33.71 -0.35 5.07
CA THR A 13 -32.29 -0.69 4.86
C THR A 13 -31.83 -1.87 5.71
N GLN A 14 -32.76 -2.71 6.19
CA GLN A 14 -32.45 -3.85 7.08
C GLN A 14 -31.41 -4.83 6.50
N GLY A 15 -31.42 -5.06 5.19
CA GLY A 15 -30.39 -5.88 4.53
C GLY A 15 -28.98 -5.29 4.62
N TYR A 16 -28.86 -3.95 4.55
CA TYR A 16 -27.59 -3.26 4.80
C TYR A 16 -27.22 -3.32 6.28
N ALA A 17 -28.17 -3.14 7.19
CA ALA A 17 -27.90 -3.26 8.63
C ALA A 17 -27.33 -4.65 9.00
N GLU A 18 -27.90 -5.72 8.43
CA GLU A 18 -27.36 -7.07 8.62
C GLU A 18 -25.96 -7.24 8.01
N LEU A 19 -25.73 -6.73 6.80
CA LEU A 19 -24.42 -6.74 6.15
C LEU A 19 -23.37 -6.01 7.02
N PHE A 20 -23.67 -4.81 7.50
CA PHE A 20 -22.75 -4.01 8.31
C PHE A 20 -22.41 -4.71 9.62
N ARG A 21 -23.42 -5.31 10.28
CA ARG A 21 -23.21 -6.07 11.51
C ARG A 21 -22.31 -7.28 11.28
N LYS A 22 -22.57 -8.06 10.23
CA LYS A 22 -21.78 -9.27 9.94
C LYS A 22 -20.36 -8.93 9.50
N LEU A 23 -20.21 -7.96 8.60
CA LEU A 23 -18.89 -7.50 8.15
C LEU A 23 -18.11 -6.89 9.32
N GLY A 24 -18.72 -5.99 10.09
CA GLY A 24 -18.10 -5.38 11.27
C GLY A 24 -17.64 -6.41 12.30
N ALA A 25 -18.46 -7.41 12.61
CA ALA A 25 -18.08 -8.50 13.51
C ALA A 25 -16.90 -9.31 12.98
N ALA A 26 -16.87 -9.62 11.68
CA ALA A 26 -15.76 -10.35 11.09
C ALA A 26 -14.45 -9.54 11.09
N LEU A 27 -14.52 -8.25 10.77
CA LEU A 27 -13.36 -7.35 10.80
C LEU A 27 -12.83 -7.17 12.24
N ALA A 28 -13.73 -7.06 13.22
CA ALA A 28 -13.37 -7.01 14.64
C ALA A 28 -12.60 -8.28 15.06
N GLU A 29 -13.10 -9.46 14.71
CA GLU A 29 -12.44 -10.74 14.99
C GLU A 29 -11.05 -10.85 14.32
N ILE A 30 -10.98 -10.52 13.02
CA ILE A 30 -9.73 -10.55 12.23
C ILE A 30 -8.66 -9.65 12.84
N THR A 31 -9.06 -8.50 13.39
CA THR A 31 -8.13 -7.48 13.89
C THR A 31 -7.91 -7.53 15.40
N GLY A 32 -8.70 -8.30 16.15
CA GLY A 32 -8.65 -8.36 17.62
C GLY A 32 -9.22 -7.12 18.31
N PHE A 33 -10.01 -6.31 17.59
CA PHE A 33 -10.61 -5.08 18.12
C PHE A 33 -12.05 -5.28 18.57
N HIS A 34 -12.56 -4.32 19.35
CA HIS A 34 -13.90 -4.38 19.91
C HIS A 34 -14.97 -3.85 18.95
N SER A 35 -14.72 -2.71 18.31
CA SER A 35 -15.72 -1.99 17.49
C SER A 35 -15.17 -1.60 16.13
N VAL A 36 -16.06 -1.44 15.15
CA VAL A 36 -15.72 -1.05 13.78
C VAL A 36 -16.58 0.12 13.32
N SER A 37 -15.97 1.11 12.67
CA SER A 37 -16.69 2.10 11.86
C SER A 37 -16.42 1.84 10.38
N LEU A 38 -17.50 1.62 9.64
CA LEU A 38 -17.48 1.46 8.18
C LEU A 38 -17.66 2.81 7.45
N GLN A 39 -17.53 3.94 8.14
CA GLN A 39 -17.76 5.26 7.55
C GLN A 39 -16.63 5.72 6.60
N PRO A 40 -15.33 5.61 6.95
CA PRO A 40 -14.28 6.14 6.11
C PRO A 40 -14.15 5.38 4.79
N ASN A 41 -14.13 6.13 3.68
CA ASN A 41 -14.23 5.61 2.31
C ASN A 41 -12.89 5.51 1.57
N ALA A 42 -11.76 5.60 2.27
CA ALA A 42 -10.41 5.38 1.75
C ALA A 42 -9.45 5.09 2.92
N GLY A 43 -8.28 4.50 2.64
CA GLY A 43 -7.28 4.22 3.69
C GLY A 43 -6.84 5.50 4.43
N SER A 44 -6.51 6.54 3.69
CA SER A 44 -6.20 7.88 4.24
C SER A 44 -7.33 8.48 5.08
N GLN A 45 -8.59 8.26 4.70
CA GLN A 45 -9.74 8.67 5.51
C GLN A 45 -9.86 7.84 6.79
N GLY A 46 -9.44 6.58 6.78
CA GLY A 46 -9.33 5.73 7.95
C GLY A 46 -8.21 6.17 8.90
N GLU A 47 -7.05 6.58 8.38
CA GLU A 47 -6.00 7.26 9.14
C GLU A 47 -6.51 8.51 9.83
N TYR A 48 -7.07 9.43 9.05
CA TYR A 48 -7.64 10.66 9.57
C TYR A 48 -8.71 10.39 10.63
N ALA A 49 -9.64 9.46 10.38
CA ALA A 49 -10.68 9.07 11.34
C ALA A 49 -10.09 8.50 12.64
N GLY A 50 -9.12 7.60 12.55
CA GLY A 50 -8.47 6.99 13.71
C GLY A 50 -7.73 8.02 14.58
N LEU A 51 -7.01 8.95 13.96
CA LEU A 51 -6.33 10.03 14.67
C LEU A 51 -7.31 11.03 15.30
N MET A 52 -8.43 11.32 14.63
CA MET A 52 -9.50 12.15 15.20
C MET A 52 -10.19 11.47 16.39
N VAL A 53 -10.37 10.15 16.35
CA VAL A 53 -10.86 9.33 17.48
C VAL A 53 -9.87 9.38 18.65
N ILE A 54 -8.57 9.18 18.41
CA ILE A 54 -7.51 9.32 19.43
C ILE A 54 -7.54 10.71 20.07
N ARG A 55 -7.63 11.76 19.24
CA ARG A 55 -7.68 13.15 19.70
C ARG A 55 -8.92 13.44 20.55
N ALA A 56 -10.08 12.90 20.18
CA ALA A 56 -11.30 13.02 20.97
C ALA A 56 -11.16 12.32 22.33
N TRP A 57 -10.56 11.13 22.36
CA TRP A 57 -10.28 10.38 23.60
C TRP A 57 -9.29 11.10 24.54
N HIS A 58 -8.24 11.72 24.01
CA HIS A 58 -7.35 12.57 24.82
C HIS A 58 -8.11 13.74 25.44
N ARG A 59 -8.91 14.44 24.62
CA ARG A 59 -9.68 15.61 25.06
C ARG A 59 -10.75 15.26 26.09
N SER A 60 -11.43 14.12 25.97
CA SER A 60 -12.43 13.68 26.96
C SER A 60 -11.82 13.43 28.35
N ARG A 61 -10.50 13.22 28.42
CA ARG A 61 -9.75 13.03 29.67
C ARG A 61 -9.06 14.32 30.15
N GLY A 62 -9.27 15.44 29.47
CA GLY A 62 -8.62 16.72 29.79
C GLY A 62 -7.23 16.91 29.18
N ASP A 63 -6.69 15.91 28.47
CA ASP A 63 -5.34 15.93 27.88
C ASP A 63 -5.29 16.70 26.54
N THR A 64 -5.74 17.95 26.54
CA THR A 64 -5.83 18.78 25.31
C THR A 64 -4.47 19.14 24.70
N GLN A 65 -3.39 19.05 25.48
CA GLN A 65 -2.01 19.32 25.09
C GLN A 65 -1.35 18.18 24.30
N ARG A 66 -1.96 16.99 24.25
CA ARG A 66 -1.44 15.83 23.52
C ARG A 66 -1.66 16.00 22.02
N THR A 67 -0.65 16.53 21.32
CA THR A 67 -0.70 16.81 19.88
C THR A 67 0.44 16.20 19.08
N ILE A 68 1.48 15.65 19.70
CA ILE A 68 2.63 15.08 18.97
C ILE A 68 2.29 13.67 18.47
N CYS A 69 2.47 13.46 17.17
CA CYS A 69 2.36 12.18 16.50
C CYS A 69 3.75 11.72 16.04
N LEU A 70 4.24 10.62 16.61
CA LEU A 70 5.48 9.98 16.17
C LEU A 70 5.20 9.17 14.90
N ILE A 71 6.02 9.33 13.87
CA ILE A 71 5.86 8.63 12.58
C ILE A 71 7.23 8.16 12.08
N PRO A 72 7.44 6.85 11.87
CA PRO A 72 8.66 6.33 11.25
C PRO A 72 8.92 6.93 9.87
N SER A 73 10.19 7.15 9.52
CA SER A 73 10.60 7.66 8.21
C SER A 73 10.24 6.74 7.04
N SER A 74 9.97 5.47 7.32
CA SER A 74 9.51 4.47 6.35
C SER A 74 8.00 4.51 6.10
N ALA A 75 7.21 5.19 6.94
CA ALA A 75 5.75 5.18 6.85
C ALA A 75 5.24 5.68 5.49
N HIS A 76 4.06 5.22 5.09
CA HIS A 76 3.40 5.71 3.89
C HIS A 76 3.16 7.23 3.97
N GLY A 77 3.24 7.92 2.82
CA GLY A 77 3.15 9.38 2.77
C GLY A 77 1.78 9.94 3.23
N THR A 78 0.74 9.11 3.29
CA THR A 78 -0.56 9.47 3.86
C THR A 78 -0.48 9.66 5.37
N ASN A 79 0.34 8.90 6.09
CA ASN A 79 0.42 8.96 7.55
C ASN A 79 0.74 10.38 8.07
N PRO A 80 1.85 11.05 7.64
CA PRO A 80 2.11 12.42 8.06
C PRO A 80 1.08 13.42 7.55
N ALA A 81 0.52 13.23 6.35
CA ALA A 81 -0.52 14.09 5.82
C ALA A 81 -1.81 14.04 6.67
N SER A 82 -2.26 12.83 7.01
CA SER A 82 -3.41 12.54 7.87
C SER A 82 -3.21 13.10 9.28
N ALA A 83 -2.01 12.98 9.84
CA ALA A 83 -1.68 13.53 11.16
C ALA A 83 -1.76 15.06 11.18
N VAL A 84 -1.17 15.74 10.19
CA VAL A 84 -1.27 17.19 10.05
C VAL A 84 -2.73 17.62 9.86
N MET A 85 -3.49 16.93 9.01
CA MET A 85 -4.93 17.19 8.84
C MET A 85 -5.74 17.02 10.13
N ALA A 86 -5.37 16.07 10.99
CA ALA A 86 -5.97 15.87 12.32
C ALA A 86 -5.55 16.95 13.35
N GLY A 87 -4.68 17.89 12.97
CA GLY A 87 -4.15 18.93 13.82
C GLY A 87 -3.08 18.44 14.79
N MET A 88 -2.34 17.39 14.43
CA MET A 88 -1.19 16.88 15.18
C MET A 88 0.12 17.45 14.63
N GLU A 89 1.13 17.54 15.51
CA GLU A 89 2.51 17.88 15.17
C GLU A 89 3.27 16.59 14.87
N VAL A 90 3.82 16.47 13.66
CA VAL A 90 4.55 15.27 13.24
C VAL A 90 6.01 15.35 13.70
N VAL A 91 6.45 14.30 14.40
CA VAL A 91 7.85 14.08 14.74
C VAL A 91 8.31 12.77 14.10
N VAL A 92 9.23 12.88 13.15
CA VAL A 92 9.75 11.72 12.41
C VAL A 92 10.61 10.87 13.33
N VAL A 93 10.44 9.54 13.31
CA VAL A 93 11.31 8.56 13.98
C VAL A 93 12.18 7.88 12.93
N ALA A 94 13.48 7.75 13.19
CA ALA A 94 14.43 7.15 12.26
C ALA A 94 14.20 5.63 12.11
N CYS A 95 14.68 5.08 11.00
CA CYS A 95 14.88 3.64 10.84
C CYS A 95 16.37 3.29 11.01
N ASP A 96 16.66 2.08 11.45
CA ASP A 96 18.03 1.55 11.51
C ASP A 96 18.53 1.07 10.13
N ASP A 97 19.80 0.63 10.06
CA ASP A 97 20.42 0.16 8.82
C ASP A 97 19.75 -1.12 8.26
N ASN A 98 19.00 -1.85 9.09
CA ASN A 98 18.24 -3.03 8.69
C ASN A 98 16.79 -2.69 8.29
N GLY A 99 16.44 -1.40 8.27
CA GLY A 99 15.11 -0.92 7.89
C GLY A 99 14.04 -1.08 8.98
N ASN A 100 14.39 -1.41 10.21
CA ASN A 100 13.44 -1.43 11.33
C ASN A 100 13.32 -0.04 11.95
N ILE A 101 12.28 0.20 12.76
CA ILE A 101 12.19 1.43 13.55
C ILE A 101 13.36 1.46 14.55
N ALA A 102 14.11 2.56 14.57
CA ALA A 102 15.23 2.73 15.48
C ALA A 102 14.70 2.91 16.92
N MET A 103 14.72 1.84 17.71
CA MET A 103 14.13 1.81 19.05
C MET A 103 14.69 2.86 20.01
N ASP A 104 15.99 3.18 19.92
CA ASP A 104 16.61 4.20 20.76
C ASP A 104 16.10 5.61 20.39
N ASP A 105 15.93 5.89 19.10
CA ASP A 105 15.37 7.16 18.62
C ASP A 105 13.87 7.27 18.96
N LEU A 106 13.11 6.18 18.84
CA LEU A 106 11.71 6.12 19.30
C LEU A 106 11.60 6.43 20.80
N LYS A 107 12.44 5.80 21.63
CA LYS A 107 12.47 6.03 23.09
C LYS A 107 12.80 7.49 23.40
N ALA A 108 13.84 8.03 22.77
CA ALA A 108 14.27 9.42 22.96
C ALA A 108 13.18 10.42 22.54
N LYS A 109 12.53 10.22 21.39
CA LYS A 109 11.46 11.11 20.90
C LYS A 109 10.18 11.01 21.70
N ALA A 110 9.81 9.81 22.14
CA ALA A 110 8.68 9.61 23.04
C ALA A 110 8.94 10.29 24.40
N GLU A 111 10.18 10.25 24.91
CA GLU A 111 10.58 10.96 26.12
C GLU A 111 10.52 12.48 25.94
N ALA A 112 11.11 13.01 24.88
CA ALA A 112 11.12 14.43 24.57
C ALA A 112 9.70 14.98 24.35
N ALA A 113 8.78 14.19 23.79
CA ALA A 113 7.38 14.56 23.63
C ALA A 113 6.65 14.71 24.97
N GLY A 114 7.04 13.96 25.99
CA GLY A 114 6.49 14.06 27.35
C GLY A 114 4.95 14.03 27.38
N GLU A 115 4.35 15.00 28.08
CA GLU A 115 2.89 15.13 28.21
C GLU A 115 2.19 15.55 26.90
N LYS A 116 2.93 15.89 25.84
CA LYS A 116 2.37 16.23 24.53
C LYS A 116 2.25 15.02 23.59
N LEU A 117 2.76 13.85 23.97
CA LEU A 117 2.66 12.63 23.15
C LEU A 117 1.20 12.22 22.97
N ALA A 118 0.71 12.29 21.74
CA ALA A 118 -0.65 11.91 21.36
C ALA A 118 -0.69 10.48 20.80
N ALA A 119 0.16 10.20 19.81
CA ALA A 119 0.12 8.93 19.09
C ALA A 119 1.48 8.50 18.52
N LEU A 120 1.58 7.21 18.22
CA LEU A 120 2.51 6.64 17.24
C LEU A 120 1.68 6.10 16.08
N MET A 121 2.07 6.42 14.84
CA MET A 121 1.59 5.70 13.66
C MET A 121 2.65 4.70 13.23
N ALA A 122 2.33 3.41 13.24
CA ALA A 122 3.23 2.34 12.79
C ALA A 122 2.54 1.49 11.72
N THR A 123 3.31 0.93 10.78
CA THR A 123 2.81 -0.05 9.79
C THR A 123 3.34 -1.41 10.18
N TYR A 124 2.50 -2.44 10.20
CA TYR A 124 2.95 -3.80 10.53
C TYR A 124 2.38 -4.84 9.55
N PRO A 125 3.21 -5.73 8.96
CA PRO A 125 4.66 -5.57 8.82
C PRO A 125 5.00 -4.22 8.17
N SER A 126 6.23 -3.74 8.36
CA SER A 126 6.62 -2.40 7.91
C SER A 126 6.51 -2.27 6.38
N THR A 127 6.54 -1.04 5.87
CA THR A 127 6.60 -0.75 4.42
C THR A 127 7.87 -1.27 3.75
N HIS A 128 8.85 -1.74 4.52
CA HIS A 128 10.02 -2.46 4.01
C HIS A 128 9.75 -3.95 3.77
N GLY A 129 8.53 -4.44 4.04
CA GLY A 129 8.16 -5.83 3.89
C GLY A 129 8.74 -6.75 4.96
N VAL A 130 9.01 -6.23 6.16
CA VAL A 130 9.61 -7.01 7.27
C VAL A 130 8.77 -6.98 8.53
N PHE A 131 8.73 -8.11 9.25
CA PHE A 131 8.13 -8.19 10.58
C PHE A 131 9.11 -7.70 11.63
N GLU A 132 8.81 -6.55 12.24
CA GLU A 132 9.61 -6.01 13.33
C GLU A 132 9.39 -6.83 14.62
N GLU A 133 10.48 -7.32 15.22
CA GLU A 133 10.41 -8.11 16.47
C GLU A 133 10.02 -7.25 17.68
N ALA A 134 10.34 -5.95 17.64
CA ALA A 134 10.11 -5.01 18.74
C ALA A 134 8.69 -4.42 18.78
N VAL A 135 7.76 -4.84 17.90
CA VAL A 135 6.45 -4.18 17.74
C VAL A 135 5.63 -4.07 19.02
N VAL A 136 5.66 -5.11 19.86
CA VAL A 136 4.97 -5.08 21.17
C VAL A 136 5.67 -4.12 22.14
N GLU A 137 7.00 -4.07 22.12
CA GLU A 137 7.77 -3.12 22.93
C GLU A 137 7.49 -1.68 22.51
N MET A 138 7.39 -1.42 21.21
CA MET A 138 7.01 -0.11 20.66
C MET A 138 5.67 0.34 21.22
N CYS A 139 4.64 -0.50 21.13
CA CYS A 139 3.31 -0.18 21.66
C CYS A 139 3.38 0.14 23.16
N ARG A 140 4.07 -0.70 23.94
CA ARG A 140 4.25 -0.52 25.38
C ARG A 140 4.92 0.82 25.72
N ILE A 141 5.96 1.23 25.00
CA ILE A 141 6.67 2.50 25.25
C ILE A 141 5.72 3.69 25.07
N ILE A 142 4.90 3.66 24.02
CA ILE A 142 3.93 4.73 23.72
C ILE A 142 2.86 4.79 24.80
N HIS A 143 2.29 3.65 25.18
CA HIS A 143 1.29 3.56 26.23
C HIS A 143 1.80 4.01 27.60
N GLN A 144 3.04 3.66 27.97
CA GLN A 144 3.66 4.09 29.23
C GLN A 144 3.80 5.61 29.35
N ARG A 145 3.76 6.34 28.23
CA ARG A 145 3.84 7.80 28.17
C ARG A 145 2.47 8.46 27.87
N GLY A 146 1.41 7.66 27.92
CA GLY A 146 0.03 8.11 27.75
C GLY A 146 -0.39 8.38 26.29
N GLY A 147 0.44 7.98 25.31
CA GLY A 147 0.07 8.02 23.90
C GLY A 147 -0.85 6.86 23.49
N GLN A 148 -1.33 6.91 22.25
CA GLN A 148 -2.09 5.83 21.61
C GLN A 148 -1.33 5.28 20.40
N VAL A 149 -1.60 4.04 20.02
CA VAL A 149 -0.96 3.39 18.88
C VAL A 149 -1.98 3.26 17.75
N TYR A 150 -1.72 3.98 16.67
CA TYR A 150 -2.37 3.80 15.40
C TYR A 150 -1.56 2.81 14.56
N MET A 151 -2.16 1.70 14.16
CA MET A 151 -1.55 0.76 13.23
C MET A 151 -2.14 0.92 11.84
N ASP A 152 -1.31 1.28 10.87
CA ASP A 152 -1.66 1.22 9.46
C ASP A 152 -1.82 -0.25 9.05
N GLY A 153 -3.05 -0.63 8.68
CA GLY A 153 -3.42 -1.99 8.29
C GLY A 153 -3.42 -2.22 6.78
N ALA A 154 -2.78 -1.36 5.99
CA ALA A 154 -2.59 -1.62 4.56
C ALA A 154 -1.89 -2.96 4.28
N ASN A 155 -1.01 -3.39 5.18
CA ASN A 155 -0.22 -4.62 5.08
C ASN A 155 -0.88 -5.83 5.80
N MET A 156 -2.19 -5.75 6.08
CA MET A 156 -2.91 -6.84 6.76
C MET A 156 -2.93 -8.16 5.99
N ASN A 157 -2.63 -8.18 4.69
CA ASN A 157 -2.54 -9.43 3.93
C ASN A 157 -1.44 -10.37 4.46
N ALA A 158 -0.44 -9.83 5.18
CA ALA A 158 0.57 -10.58 5.89
C ALA A 158 0.17 -11.02 7.32
N GLN A 159 -0.99 -10.58 7.82
CA GLN A 159 -1.42 -10.82 9.21
C GLN A 159 -2.65 -11.70 9.36
N VAL A 160 -3.63 -11.60 8.46
CA VAL A 160 -4.95 -12.23 8.63
C VAL A 160 -4.84 -13.72 9.00
N GLY A 161 -5.34 -14.07 10.18
CA GLY A 161 -5.35 -15.44 10.69
C GLY A 161 -3.99 -15.96 11.19
N LEU A 162 -2.96 -15.12 11.27
CA LEU A 162 -1.65 -15.40 11.88
C LEU A 162 -1.38 -14.54 13.13
N CYS A 163 -1.69 -13.25 13.06
CA CYS A 163 -1.61 -12.31 14.18
C CYS A 163 -2.68 -11.22 14.04
N ARG A 164 -2.90 -10.46 15.11
CA ARG A 164 -3.97 -9.45 15.17
C ARG A 164 -3.42 -8.14 15.75
N PRO A 165 -3.64 -6.97 15.11
CA PRO A 165 -3.22 -5.67 15.64
C PRO A 165 -3.63 -5.41 17.09
N GLY A 166 -4.86 -5.78 17.48
CA GLY A 166 -5.35 -5.61 18.85
C GLY A 166 -4.57 -6.43 19.88
N ASP A 167 -4.11 -7.63 19.53
CA ASP A 167 -3.28 -8.47 20.41
C ASP A 167 -1.84 -7.97 20.51
N ILE A 168 -1.35 -7.26 19.48
CA ILE A 168 -0.01 -6.66 19.44
C ILE A 168 0.07 -5.41 20.34
N GLY A 169 -1.07 -4.75 20.58
CA GLY A 169 -1.16 -3.53 21.39
C GLY A 169 -1.49 -2.27 20.59
N ALA A 170 -1.98 -2.39 19.35
CA ALA A 170 -2.57 -1.25 18.67
C ALA A 170 -3.91 -0.85 19.33
N ASP A 171 -4.24 0.45 19.34
CA ASP A 171 -5.51 0.96 19.85
C ASP A 171 -6.54 1.17 18.73
N VAL A 172 -6.05 1.48 17.53
CA VAL A 172 -6.87 1.67 16.33
C VAL A 172 -6.10 1.22 15.09
N CYS A 173 -6.80 0.62 14.14
CA CYS A 173 -6.26 0.23 12.86
C CYS A 173 -7.26 0.52 11.75
N HIS A 174 -6.82 1.10 10.63
CA HIS A 174 -7.64 1.10 9.43
C HIS A 174 -7.31 -0.12 8.55
N LEU A 175 -8.28 -0.57 7.76
CA LEU A 175 -8.09 -1.64 6.78
C LEU A 175 -8.30 -1.11 5.37
N ASN A 176 -7.42 -1.41 4.43
CA ASN A 176 -7.71 -1.21 3.01
C ASN A 176 -8.53 -2.38 2.47
N LEU A 177 -9.86 -2.25 2.43
CA LEU A 177 -10.71 -3.31 1.85
C LEU A 177 -10.44 -3.54 0.35
N HIS A 178 -9.86 -2.55 -0.31
CA HIS A 178 -9.46 -2.56 -1.72
C HIS A 178 -8.05 -3.08 -1.96
N LYS A 179 -7.37 -3.52 -0.90
CA LYS A 179 -6.14 -4.32 -0.97
C LYS A 179 -6.45 -5.72 -0.46
N THR A 180 -6.41 -5.89 0.86
CA THR A 180 -6.53 -7.18 1.56
C THR A 180 -7.86 -7.90 1.39
N PHE A 181 -8.96 -7.17 1.12
CA PHE A 181 -10.32 -7.74 1.12
C PHE A 181 -11.07 -7.56 -0.23
N CYS A 182 -10.31 -7.60 -1.32
CA CYS A 182 -10.77 -7.83 -2.69
C CYS A 182 -11.68 -6.78 -3.34
N ILE A 183 -11.92 -5.61 -2.72
CA ILE A 183 -12.55 -4.51 -3.47
C ILE A 183 -11.62 -4.16 -4.66
N PRO A 184 -12.11 -4.06 -5.89
CA PRO A 184 -11.26 -3.84 -7.06
C PRO A 184 -10.58 -2.46 -7.01
N HIS A 185 -9.31 -2.42 -7.44
CA HIS A 185 -8.51 -1.18 -7.48
C HIS A 185 -9.05 -0.11 -8.43
N GLY A 186 -9.79 -0.50 -9.49
CA GLY A 186 -10.56 0.40 -10.36
C GLY A 186 -9.75 1.49 -11.10
N GLY A 187 -8.44 1.32 -11.23
CA GLY A 187 -7.56 2.34 -11.85
C GLY A 187 -7.26 3.54 -10.95
N GLY A 188 -7.47 3.42 -9.63
CA GLY A 188 -7.23 4.49 -8.65
C GLY A 188 -8.39 4.73 -7.67
N GLY A 189 -9.32 3.78 -7.57
CA GLY A 189 -10.53 3.86 -6.74
C GLY A 189 -11.70 3.13 -7.40
N PRO A 190 -12.73 2.74 -6.65
CA PRO A 190 -13.05 3.17 -5.29
C PRO A 190 -12.31 2.38 -4.19
N GLY A 191 -12.29 2.93 -2.98
CA GLY A 191 -11.81 2.27 -1.78
C GLY A 191 -12.85 2.27 -0.66
N MET A 192 -12.54 1.52 0.41
CA MET A 192 -13.13 1.64 1.74
C MET A 192 -12.01 1.46 2.76
N GLY A 193 -12.03 2.29 3.81
CA GLY A 193 -11.00 2.35 4.85
C GLY A 193 -11.58 2.24 6.25
N PRO A 194 -12.37 1.20 6.59
CA PRO A 194 -12.98 1.09 7.90
C PRO A 194 -11.92 1.09 9.00
N ILE A 195 -12.25 1.72 10.13
CA ILE A 195 -11.40 1.68 11.33
C ILE A 195 -11.95 0.67 12.32
N CYS A 196 -11.06 -0.13 12.87
CA CYS A 196 -11.30 -1.05 13.96
C CYS A 196 -10.60 -0.48 15.21
N VAL A 197 -11.30 -0.45 16.34
CA VAL A 197 -10.82 0.26 17.54
C VAL A 197 -10.97 -0.58 18.81
N ALA A 198 -10.04 -0.36 19.73
CA ALA A 198 -10.11 -0.86 21.10
C ALA A 198 -11.33 -0.28 21.83
N GLN A 199 -11.76 -0.96 22.88
CA GLN A 199 -13.02 -0.66 23.56
C GLN A 199 -13.11 0.80 24.05
N HIS A 200 -12.02 1.35 24.60
CA HIS A 200 -11.99 2.73 25.12
C HIS A 200 -12.14 3.81 24.05
N LEU A 201 -11.89 3.48 22.78
CA LEU A 201 -12.06 4.40 21.65
C LEU A 201 -13.45 4.30 21.00
N THR A 202 -14.23 3.26 21.33
CA THR A 202 -15.58 3.03 20.79
C THR A 202 -16.52 4.24 20.94
N PRO A 203 -16.58 4.93 22.10
CA PRO A 203 -17.49 6.06 22.27
C PRO A 203 -17.26 7.20 21.29
N PHE A 204 -16.07 7.30 20.69
CA PHE A 204 -15.70 8.42 19.82
C PHE A 204 -15.81 8.11 18.33
N LEU A 205 -16.23 6.90 17.96
CA LEU A 205 -16.37 6.51 16.54
C LEU A 205 -17.24 7.51 15.76
N PRO A 206 -16.93 7.78 14.47
CA PRO A 206 -17.61 8.82 13.68
C PRO A 206 -19.13 8.67 13.63
N GLY A 207 -19.83 9.77 13.95
CA GLY A 207 -21.29 9.86 13.85
C GLY A 207 -21.76 10.40 12.49
N HIS A 208 -23.05 10.68 12.35
CA HIS A 208 -23.61 11.31 11.16
C HIS A 208 -24.80 12.22 11.48
N ALA A 209 -24.89 13.40 10.86
CA ALA A 209 -25.90 14.40 11.20
C ALA A 209 -27.33 14.03 10.79
N VAL A 210 -27.48 13.21 9.73
CA VAL A 210 -28.80 12.84 9.16
C VAL A 210 -29.33 11.52 9.70
N VAL A 211 -28.46 10.59 10.06
CA VAL A 211 -28.84 9.22 10.42
C VAL A 211 -28.44 8.98 11.87
N ALA A 212 -29.45 8.91 12.74
CA ALA A 212 -29.26 8.66 14.16
C ALA A 212 -28.75 7.23 14.43
N GLY A 213 -28.04 7.04 15.54
CA GLY A 213 -27.52 5.73 15.96
C GLY A 213 -26.28 5.26 15.18
N VAL A 214 -25.65 6.13 14.40
CA VAL A 214 -24.34 5.91 13.77
C VAL A 214 -23.24 6.46 14.68
N GLY A 215 -22.15 5.72 14.84
CA GLY A 215 -21.00 6.14 15.65
C GLY A 215 -21.11 5.76 17.12
N GLY A 216 -20.27 6.35 17.94
CA GLY A 216 -20.27 6.15 19.40
C GLY A 216 -21.10 7.20 20.16
N GLU A 217 -21.26 7.00 21.47
CA GLU A 217 -22.05 7.89 22.35
C GLU A 217 -21.50 9.33 22.43
N GLN A 218 -20.19 9.48 22.25
CA GLN A 218 -19.46 10.75 22.20
C GLN A 218 -18.83 10.93 20.80
N ALA A 219 -19.57 10.54 19.77
CA ALA A 219 -19.09 10.49 18.40
C ALA A 219 -18.40 11.80 17.96
N ILE A 220 -17.28 11.64 17.27
CA ILE A 220 -16.75 12.74 16.46
C ILE A 220 -17.68 13.04 15.28
N ALA A 221 -17.49 14.21 14.68
CA ALA A 221 -18.22 14.59 13.47
C ALA A 221 -17.98 13.60 12.31
N ALA A 222 -18.86 13.64 11.33
CA ALA A 222 -18.77 12.77 10.16
C ALA A 222 -17.46 13.00 9.39
N ILE A 223 -16.82 11.90 9.01
CA ILE A 223 -15.61 11.85 8.17
C ILE A 223 -15.99 11.76 6.69
N SER A 224 -17.11 11.09 6.39
CA SER A 224 -17.61 10.90 5.03
C SER A 224 -19.05 11.42 4.92
N ALA A 225 -19.43 11.83 3.71
CA ALA A 225 -20.75 12.42 3.45
C ALA A 225 -21.93 11.46 3.63
N ALA A 226 -21.69 10.15 3.61
CA ALA A 226 -22.68 9.12 3.89
C ALA A 226 -22.27 8.33 5.15
N PRO A 227 -23.23 7.87 5.97
CA PRO A 227 -22.98 7.26 7.29
C PRO A 227 -22.12 6.00 7.26
N TRP A 228 -22.09 5.27 6.15
CA TRP A 228 -21.28 4.05 5.93
C TRP A 228 -20.47 4.13 4.62
N GLY A 229 -20.02 5.34 4.25
CA GLY A 229 -19.20 5.57 3.07
C GLY A 229 -19.81 5.02 1.79
N SER A 230 -19.02 4.30 1.00
CA SER A 230 -19.44 3.62 -0.22
C SER A 230 -20.08 2.25 0.09
N ALA A 231 -21.24 2.26 0.74
CA ALA A 231 -21.86 1.02 1.25
C ALA A 231 -22.09 -0.07 0.20
N SER A 232 -22.32 0.29 -1.07
CA SER A 232 -22.65 -0.66 -2.14
C SER A 232 -21.52 -1.62 -2.52
N ILE A 233 -20.26 -1.31 -2.18
CA ILE A 233 -19.09 -2.15 -2.46
C ILE A 233 -18.66 -3.02 -1.26
N LEU A 234 -19.21 -2.78 -0.07
CA LEU A 234 -18.97 -3.63 1.11
C LEU A 234 -19.37 -5.11 0.95
N PRO A 235 -20.39 -5.48 0.14
CA PRO A 235 -20.67 -6.89 -0.14
C PRO A 235 -19.48 -7.66 -0.71
N ILE A 236 -18.52 -7.00 -1.38
CA ILE A 236 -17.35 -7.67 -1.98
C ILE A 236 -16.48 -8.29 -0.88
N SER A 237 -16.05 -7.47 0.08
CA SER A 237 -15.25 -7.94 1.21
C SER A 237 -16.02 -8.90 2.11
N TYR A 238 -17.32 -8.67 2.30
CA TYR A 238 -18.17 -9.62 3.04
C TYR A 238 -18.22 -11.00 2.35
N ALA A 239 -18.40 -11.03 1.03
CA ALA A 239 -18.43 -12.27 0.27
C ALA A 239 -17.08 -13.00 0.33
N TYR A 240 -15.96 -12.28 0.16
CA TYR A 240 -14.62 -12.84 0.30
C TYR A 240 -14.43 -13.52 1.66
N ILE A 241 -14.69 -12.80 2.76
CA ILE A 241 -14.54 -13.32 4.12
C ILE A 241 -15.47 -14.52 4.35
N ALA A 242 -16.73 -14.44 3.90
CA ALA A 242 -17.71 -15.51 4.09
C ALA A 242 -17.38 -16.78 3.31
N MET A 243 -16.84 -16.67 2.09
CA MET A 243 -16.47 -17.81 1.25
C MET A 243 -15.16 -18.46 1.70
N MET A 244 -14.16 -17.65 2.08
CA MET A 244 -12.87 -18.15 2.53
C MET A 244 -12.97 -18.81 3.91
N GLY A 245 -13.78 -18.22 4.80
CA GLY A 245 -13.81 -18.59 6.21
C GLY A 245 -12.44 -18.43 6.90
N GLY A 246 -12.37 -18.77 8.20
CA GLY A 246 -11.11 -18.60 8.95
C GLY A 246 -9.94 -19.38 8.34
N SER A 247 -10.16 -20.64 7.95
CA SER A 247 -9.09 -21.47 7.37
C SER A 247 -8.60 -20.97 6.01
N GLY A 248 -9.49 -20.54 5.13
CA GLY A 248 -9.11 -20.01 3.82
C GLY A 248 -8.37 -18.69 3.94
N LEU A 249 -8.83 -17.79 4.82
CA LEU A 249 -8.16 -16.52 5.09
C LEU A 249 -6.74 -16.72 5.63
N THR A 250 -6.55 -17.63 6.59
CA THR A 250 -5.20 -17.98 7.09
C THR A 250 -4.32 -18.55 5.98
N GLN A 251 -4.87 -19.36 5.08
CA GLN A 251 -4.09 -19.93 3.96
C GLN A 251 -3.71 -18.85 2.94
N ALA A 252 -4.61 -17.92 2.62
CA ALA A 252 -4.31 -16.78 1.75
C ALA A 252 -3.07 -16.02 2.27
N THR A 253 -3.07 -15.62 3.54
CA THR A 253 -1.91 -14.95 4.15
C THR A 253 -0.63 -15.78 4.09
N LYS A 254 -0.70 -17.10 4.32
CA LYS A 254 0.48 -17.98 4.21
C LYS A 254 1.03 -18.04 2.78
N TYR A 255 0.15 -18.09 1.77
CA TYR A 255 0.55 -18.09 0.37
C TYR A 255 1.11 -16.74 -0.07
N ALA A 256 0.55 -15.61 0.38
CA ALA A 256 1.12 -14.29 0.12
C ALA A 256 2.57 -14.19 0.61
N ILE A 257 2.83 -14.61 1.86
CA ILE A 257 4.19 -14.66 2.43
C ILE A 257 5.09 -15.64 1.69
N LEU A 258 4.58 -16.84 1.34
CA LEU A 258 5.32 -17.85 0.61
C LEU A 258 5.75 -17.34 -0.77
N ASN A 259 4.83 -16.73 -1.52
CA ASN A 259 5.08 -16.24 -2.88
C ASN A 259 6.13 -15.13 -2.87
N ALA A 260 6.06 -14.19 -1.91
CA ALA A 260 7.06 -13.14 -1.77
C ALA A 260 8.45 -13.69 -1.43
N ASN A 261 8.54 -14.62 -0.48
CA ASN A 261 9.81 -15.27 -0.13
C ASN A 261 10.36 -16.14 -1.27
N TYR A 262 9.49 -16.78 -2.06
CA TYR A 262 9.88 -17.52 -3.26
C TYR A 262 10.56 -16.62 -4.28
N MET A 263 9.94 -15.47 -4.60
CA MET A 263 10.49 -14.50 -5.53
C MET A 263 11.78 -13.87 -5.00
N ALA A 264 11.80 -13.46 -3.73
CA ALA A 264 12.99 -12.93 -3.08
C ALA A 264 14.17 -13.93 -3.17
N ALA A 265 13.94 -15.21 -2.86
CA ALA A 265 14.98 -16.24 -2.95
C ALA A 265 15.45 -16.50 -4.40
N ARG A 266 14.55 -16.44 -5.39
CA ARG A 266 14.91 -16.58 -6.81
C ARG A 266 15.75 -15.41 -7.32
N LEU A 267 15.51 -14.20 -6.80
CA LEU A 267 16.16 -12.96 -7.25
C LEU A 267 17.44 -12.61 -6.48
N ALA A 268 17.58 -13.07 -5.23
CA ALA A 268 18.62 -12.65 -4.29
C ALA A 268 20.07 -12.78 -4.78
N ALA A 269 20.36 -13.77 -5.64
CA ALA A 269 21.71 -13.96 -6.21
C ALA A 269 22.10 -12.89 -7.23
N THR A 270 21.14 -12.07 -7.67
CA THR A 270 21.25 -11.19 -8.83
C THR A 270 20.83 -9.76 -8.52
N TYR A 271 19.75 -9.61 -7.75
CA TYR A 271 19.31 -8.37 -7.15
C TYR A 271 19.37 -8.53 -5.62
N PRO A 272 20.14 -7.72 -4.89
CA PRO A 272 20.13 -7.74 -3.44
C PRO A 272 18.72 -7.49 -2.91
N VAL A 273 18.25 -8.34 -1.98
CA VAL A 273 17.04 -8.07 -1.20
C VAL A 273 17.42 -7.09 -0.11
N LEU A 274 16.86 -5.88 -0.14
CA LEU A 274 17.37 -4.76 0.65
C LEU A 274 17.17 -4.96 2.16
N TYR A 275 16.01 -5.49 2.55
CA TYR A 275 15.65 -5.72 3.96
C TYR A 275 15.07 -7.11 4.15
N THR A 276 15.43 -7.74 5.27
CA THR A 276 14.89 -9.03 5.71
C THR A 276 14.74 -9.03 7.22
N GLY A 277 13.80 -9.81 7.75
CA GLY A 277 13.76 -10.11 9.18
C GLY A 277 14.97 -10.92 9.65
N SER A 278 15.08 -11.13 10.96
CA SER A 278 16.22 -11.81 11.62
C SER A 278 16.58 -13.20 11.06
N ASN A 279 15.59 -13.91 10.53
CA ASN A 279 15.74 -15.23 9.93
C ASN A 279 15.93 -15.20 8.40
N GLY A 280 16.29 -14.05 7.82
CA GLY A 280 16.54 -13.88 6.38
C GLY A 280 15.29 -14.01 5.52
N ARG A 281 14.10 -13.70 6.07
CA ARG A 281 12.80 -13.80 5.40
C ARG A 281 12.11 -12.45 5.31
N VAL A 282 11.28 -12.29 4.30
CA VAL A 282 10.39 -11.15 4.12
C VAL A 282 8.96 -11.53 4.55
N ALA A 283 8.06 -10.55 4.61
CA ALA A 283 6.64 -10.75 4.82
C ALA A 283 5.92 -11.06 3.49
N HIS A 284 4.86 -10.34 3.15
CA HIS A 284 4.12 -10.46 1.89
C HIS A 284 4.73 -9.71 0.69
N GLU A 285 5.79 -8.94 0.91
CA GLU A 285 6.43 -8.13 -0.11
C GLU A 285 7.95 -8.06 0.14
N CYS A 286 8.74 -7.77 -0.89
CA CYS A 286 10.18 -7.57 -0.76
C CYS A 286 10.67 -6.38 -1.58
N ILE A 287 11.74 -5.72 -1.11
CA ILE A 287 12.43 -4.67 -1.87
C ILE A 287 13.67 -5.25 -2.52
N ILE A 288 13.77 -5.13 -3.84
CA ILE A 288 15.00 -5.44 -4.58
C ILE A 288 15.78 -4.15 -4.85
N ASP A 289 17.07 -4.18 -4.55
CA ASP A 289 17.93 -3.02 -4.71
C ASP A 289 18.48 -2.91 -6.14
N THR A 290 17.99 -1.93 -6.88
CA THR A 290 18.44 -1.61 -8.23
C THR A 290 19.44 -0.46 -8.27
N ARG A 291 19.72 0.19 -7.13
CA ARG A 291 20.59 1.38 -7.06
C ARG A 291 22.02 1.14 -7.53
N PRO A 292 22.65 -0.03 -7.33
CA PRO A 292 24.00 -0.29 -7.85
C PRO A 292 24.10 -0.12 -9.38
N LEU A 293 23.01 -0.34 -10.12
CA LEU A 293 22.99 -0.21 -11.59
C LEU A 293 23.11 1.26 -12.06
N LYS A 294 22.86 2.21 -11.16
CA LYS A 294 22.95 3.65 -11.45
C LYS A 294 24.37 4.07 -11.80
N GLU A 295 25.39 3.43 -11.22
CA GLU A 295 26.80 3.71 -11.53
C GLU A 295 27.13 3.44 -13.01
N PHE A 296 26.35 2.57 -13.66
CA PHE A 296 26.46 2.21 -15.06
C PHE A 296 25.40 2.90 -15.93
N GLY A 297 24.75 3.95 -15.42
CA GLY A 297 23.77 4.74 -16.17
C GLY A 297 22.38 4.12 -16.31
N VAL A 298 22.12 2.95 -15.71
CA VAL A 298 20.79 2.31 -15.71
C VAL A 298 19.98 2.76 -14.50
N GLN A 299 18.83 3.41 -14.73
CA GLN A 299 17.94 3.87 -13.67
C GLN A 299 16.85 2.83 -13.37
N VAL A 300 16.23 2.94 -12.20
CA VAL A 300 15.07 2.10 -11.83
C VAL A 300 13.90 2.26 -12.81
N GLU A 301 13.74 3.46 -13.37
CA GLU A 301 12.71 3.72 -14.38
C GLU A 301 12.95 2.91 -15.67
N ASP A 302 14.21 2.71 -16.07
CA ASP A 302 14.53 1.89 -17.24
C ASP A 302 14.06 0.44 -17.06
N ILE A 303 14.29 -0.12 -15.86
CA ILE A 303 13.83 -1.47 -15.50
C ILE A 303 12.30 -1.52 -15.50
N ALA A 304 11.65 -0.52 -14.90
CA ALA A 304 10.19 -0.42 -14.87
C ALA A 304 9.57 -0.34 -16.26
N LYS A 305 10.14 0.46 -17.17
CA LYS A 305 9.66 0.55 -18.55
C LYS A 305 9.98 -0.72 -19.33
N ARG A 306 11.13 -1.35 -19.09
CA ARG A 306 11.53 -2.58 -19.78
C ARG A 306 10.64 -3.76 -19.42
N LEU A 307 10.15 -3.86 -18.20
CA LEU A 307 9.16 -4.88 -17.79
C LEU A 307 7.91 -4.87 -18.68
N ILE A 308 7.49 -3.71 -19.21
CA ILE A 308 6.34 -3.59 -20.12
C ILE A 308 6.58 -4.40 -21.41
N ASP A 309 7.82 -4.41 -21.93
CA ASP A 309 8.15 -5.19 -23.12
C ASP A 309 8.09 -6.70 -22.86
N TYR A 310 8.29 -7.12 -21.60
CA TYR A 310 8.12 -8.48 -21.11
C TYR A 310 6.67 -8.83 -20.74
N GLY A 311 5.73 -7.89 -20.89
CA GLY A 311 4.30 -8.09 -20.63
C GLY A 311 3.86 -7.78 -19.21
N PHE A 312 4.68 -7.08 -18.42
CA PHE A 312 4.39 -6.80 -17.00
C PHE A 312 4.18 -5.32 -16.72
N HIS A 313 3.22 -5.02 -15.84
CA HIS A 313 3.21 -3.75 -15.14
C HIS A 313 4.38 -3.73 -14.14
N ALA A 314 5.03 -2.58 -13.99
CA ALA A 314 6.13 -2.45 -13.03
C ALA A 314 5.62 -2.61 -11.58
N PRO A 315 6.44 -3.19 -10.68
CA PRO A 315 6.16 -3.15 -9.25
C PRO A 315 6.23 -1.71 -8.71
N THR A 316 5.91 -1.51 -7.43
CA THR A 316 6.02 -0.19 -6.79
C THR A 316 7.45 0.34 -6.92
N MET A 317 7.60 1.55 -7.44
CA MET A 317 8.89 2.12 -7.82
C MET A 317 9.28 3.27 -6.89
N SER A 318 10.54 3.27 -6.43
CA SER A 318 11.14 4.35 -5.64
C SER A 318 10.46 4.71 -4.31
N PHE A 319 9.63 3.79 -3.79
CA PHE A 319 9.03 3.90 -2.46
C PHE A 319 9.02 2.50 -1.80
N PRO A 320 9.32 2.39 -0.49
CA PRO A 320 9.74 3.46 0.43
C PRO A 320 11.18 3.94 0.22
N VAL A 321 12.00 3.21 -0.54
CA VAL A 321 13.41 3.57 -0.80
C VAL A 321 13.58 4.09 -2.24
N PRO A 322 14.05 5.34 -2.44
CA PRO A 322 14.30 5.88 -3.78
C PRO A 322 15.26 5.01 -4.60
N GLY A 323 14.92 4.77 -5.87
CA GLY A 323 15.78 4.00 -6.78
C GLY A 323 15.69 2.48 -6.61
N THR A 324 14.67 1.97 -5.93
CA THR A 324 14.41 0.53 -5.73
C THR A 324 13.05 0.10 -6.28
N LEU A 325 12.81 -1.21 -6.33
CA LEU A 325 11.51 -1.81 -6.68
C LEU A 325 10.98 -2.64 -5.51
N MET A 326 9.72 -2.43 -5.13
CA MET A 326 9.02 -3.19 -4.09
C MET A 326 7.96 -4.10 -4.70
N ILE A 327 8.13 -5.41 -4.52
CA ILE A 327 7.37 -6.47 -5.19
C ILE A 327 6.45 -7.17 -4.18
N GLU A 328 5.14 -7.14 -4.44
CA GLU A 328 4.11 -7.88 -3.71
C GLU A 328 3.34 -8.78 -4.70
N PRO A 329 3.55 -10.11 -4.71
CA PRO A 329 2.87 -11.00 -5.65
C PRO A 329 1.45 -11.38 -5.27
N THR A 330 1.08 -11.20 -3.99
CA THR A 330 -0.15 -11.76 -3.38
C THR A 330 -0.22 -13.29 -3.45
N GLU A 331 -1.25 -13.85 -2.83
CA GLU A 331 -1.57 -15.28 -2.84
C GLU A 331 -2.27 -15.75 -4.10
N SER A 332 -2.79 -14.82 -4.91
CA SER A 332 -3.68 -15.14 -6.03
C SER A 332 -2.91 -15.53 -7.29
N GLU A 333 -1.61 -15.21 -7.36
CA GLU A 333 -0.79 -15.51 -8.52
C GLU A 333 -0.21 -16.92 -8.49
N SER A 334 -0.32 -17.59 -9.64
CA SER A 334 0.22 -18.94 -9.83
C SER A 334 1.74 -18.93 -9.82
N LYS A 335 2.37 -20.03 -9.43
CA LYS A 335 3.84 -20.18 -9.49
C LYS A 335 4.40 -19.88 -10.89
N ASP A 336 3.69 -20.27 -11.95
CA ASP A 336 4.12 -20.01 -13.33
C ASP A 336 4.18 -18.51 -13.66
N GLU A 337 3.27 -17.70 -13.09
CA GLU A 337 3.30 -16.24 -13.23
C GLU A 337 4.47 -15.64 -12.44
N LEU A 338 4.71 -16.11 -11.21
CA LEU A 338 5.87 -15.70 -10.41
C LEU A 338 7.18 -16.00 -11.14
N ASP A 339 7.27 -17.18 -11.77
CA ASP A 339 8.42 -17.60 -12.54
C ASP A 339 8.64 -16.73 -13.78
N ARG A 340 7.57 -16.37 -14.52
CA ARG A 340 7.67 -15.44 -15.65
C ARG A 340 8.18 -14.08 -15.21
N PHE A 341 7.67 -13.54 -14.10
CA PHE A 341 8.11 -12.24 -13.58
C PHE A 341 9.57 -12.28 -13.12
N CYS A 342 9.97 -13.30 -12.35
CA CYS A 342 11.36 -13.47 -11.94
C CYS A 342 12.28 -13.65 -13.15
N ALA A 343 11.89 -14.44 -14.15
CA ALA A 343 12.66 -14.62 -15.37
C ALA A 343 12.80 -13.33 -16.18
N ALA A 344 11.74 -12.50 -16.25
CA ALA A 344 11.80 -11.17 -16.87
C ALA A 344 12.84 -10.28 -16.17
N LEU A 345 12.80 -10.19 -14.83
CA LEU A 345 13.78 -9.41 -14.07
C LEU A 345 15.22 -9.94 -14.25
N LEU A 346 15.42 -11.25 -14.21
CA LEU A 346 16.75 -11.84 -14.42
C LEU A 346 17.28 -11.58 -15.85
N ALA A 347 16.40 -11.61 -16.86
CA ALA A 347 16.76 -11.24 -18.23
C ALA A 347 17.11 -9.74 -18.33
N ILE A 348 16.33 -8.87 -17.68
CA ILE A 348 16.61 -7.43 -17.58
C ILE A 348 17.94 -7.18 -16.87
N ARG A 349 18.29 -7.94 -15.83
CA ARG A 349 19.63 -7.87 -15.23
C ARG A 349 20.71 -8.19 -16.26
N ALA A 350 20.52 -9.24 -17.05
CA ALA A 350 21.50 -9.63 -18.06
C ALA A 350 21.69 -8.54 -19.12
N GLU A 351 20.60 -7.85 -19.51
CA GLU A 351 20.67 -6.65 -20.35
C GLU A 351 21.48 -5.53 -19.68
N ALA A 352 21.24 -5.26 -18.38
CA ALA A 352 22.04 -4.27 -17.63
C ALA A 352 23.51 -4.71 -17.49
N ALA A 353 23.79 -6.00 -17.35
CA ALA A 353 25.14 -6.53 -17.27
C ALA A 353 25.94 -6.33 -18.57
N ALA A 354 25.27 -6.30 -19.73
CA ALA A 354 25.91 -5.96 -21.00
C ALA A 354 26.38 -4.49 -21.02
N VAL A 355 25.61 -3.60 -20.40
CA VAL A 355 26.00 -2.20 -20.19
C VAL A 355 27.17 -2.10 -19.21
N GLU A 356 27.13 -2.84 -18.10
CA GLU A 356 28.23 -2.90 -17.12
C GLU A 356 29.56 -3.37 -17.74
N ARG A 357 29.51 -4.31 -18.68
CA ARG A 357 30.68 -4.83 -19.42
C ARG A 357 31.12 -3.92 -20.57
N GLY A 358 30.39 -2.85 -20.88
CA GLY A 358 30.69 -1.95 -21.98
C GLY A 358 30.40 -2.51 -23.37
N GLU A 359 29.56 -3.55 -23.48
CA GLU A 359 29.13 -4.10 -24.78
C GLU A 359 28.16 -3.15 -25.51
N LEU A 360 27.39 -2.37 -24.75
CA LEU A 360 26.51 -1.29 -25.20
C LEU A 360 26.65 -0.10 -24.24
N THR A 361 26.54 1.14 -24.73
CA THR A 361 26.32 2.27 -23.81
C THR A 361 24.89 2.21 -23.26
N PRO A 362 24.61 2.85 -22.11
CA PRO A 362 23.25 2.88 -21.54
C PRO A 362 22.23 3.38 -22.56
N GLU A 363 22.56 4.43 -23.31
CA GLU A 363 21.70 5.08 -24.30
C GLU A 363 21.43 4.19 -25.53
N GLN A 364 22.29 3.20 -25.78
CA GLN A 364 22.14 2.25 -26.88
C GLN A 364 21.36 0.99 -26.48
N SER A 365 21.05 0.84 -25.19
CA SER A 365 20.45 -0.38 -24.64
C SER A 365 18.94 -0.47 -24.89
N PRO A 366 18.36 -1.69 -24.89
CA PRO A 366 16.90 -1.86 -24.87
C PRO A 366 16.25 -1.21 -23.63
N LEU A 367 16.97 -1.15 -22.51
CA LEU A 367 16.50 -0.56 -21.26
C LEU A 367 16.16 0.93 -21.42
N HIS A 368 17.05 1.69 -22.06
CA HIS A 368 16.87 3.13 -22.28
C HIS A 368 15.72 3.44 -23.23
N HIS A 369 15.53 2.60 -24.26
CA HIS A 369 14.52 2.80 -25.29
C HIS A 369 13.15 2.22 -24.95
N ALA A 370 13.03 1.44 -23.88
CA ALA A 370 11.76 0.90 -23.43
C ALA A 370 10.80 2.02 -22.96
N PRO A 371 9.48 1.85 -23.15
CA PRO A 371 8.82 0.69 -23.77
C PRO A 371 8.74 0.80 -25.31
N HIS A 372 8.67 -0.34 -26.00
CA HIS A 372 8.68 -0.42 -27.46
C HIS A 372 7.27 -0.58 -28.06
N THR A 373 6.75 0.46 -28.70
CA THR A 373 5.41 0.47 -29.30
C THR A 373 5.33 -0.35 -30.59
N ALA A 374 4.13 -0.78 -30.97
CA ALA A 374 3.90 -1.47 -32.24
C ALA A 374 4.39 -0.63 -33.44
N ALA A 375 4.14 0.68 -33.42
CA ALA A 375 4.59 1.61 -34.45
C ALA A 375 6.12 1.69 -34.57
N ALA A 376 6.83 1.74 -33.44
CA ALA A 376 8.30 1.73 -33.44
C ALA A 376 8.86 0.42 -34.02
N ILE A 377 8.22 -0.72 -33.70
CA ILE A 377 8.65 -2.04 -34.19
C ILE A 377 8.33 -2.23 -35.68
N SER A 378 7.19 -1.73 -36.16
CA SER A 378 6.79 -1.85 -37.57
C SER A 378 7.43 -0.81 -38.49
N SER A 379 8.10 0.21 -37.94
CA SER A 379 8.81 1.23 -38.72
C SER A 379 9.80 0.58 -39.69
N ALA A 380 9.85 1.07 -40.94
CA ALA A 380 10.81 0.58 -41.94
C ALA A 380 12.26 0.81 -41.49
N ALA A 381 12.52 1.96 -40.85
CA ALA A 381 13.82 2.30 -40.27
C ALA A 381 14.01 1.64 -38.90
N TRP A 382 15.19 1.08 -38.67
CA TRP A 382 15.60 0.54 -37.37
C TRP A 382 17.09 0.84 -37.16
N ASP A 383 17.37 1.79 -36.29
CA ASP A 383 18.69 2.35 -36.00
C ASP A 383 19.24 1.91 -34.64
N ARG A 384 18.69 0.83 -34.07
CA ARG A 384 19.09 0.27 -32.78
C ARG A 384 20.14 -0.82 -32.95
N LEU A 385 21.04 -0.95 -31.97
CA LEU A 385 22.10 -1.98 -31.94
C LEU A 385 21.60 -3.36 -31.46
N TYR A 386 20.31 -3.49 -31.19
CA TYR A 386 19.63 -4.74 -30.84
C TYR A 386 18.49 -5.00 -31.82
N SER A 387 18.05 -6.25 -31.94
CA SER A 387 17.00 -6.62 -32.90
C SER A 387 15.60 -6.19 -32.43
N ARG A 388 14.67 -6.09 -33.38
CA ARG A 388 13.23 -5.92 -33.08
C ARG A 388 12.67 -7.06 -32.23
N GLU A 389 13.24 -8.27 -32.36
CA GLU A 389 12.85 -9.42 -31.55
C GLU A 389 13.26 -9.23 -30.09
N VAL A 390 14.48 -8.77 -29.81
CA VAL A 390 14.91 -8.38 -28.46
C VAL A 390 14.02 -7.26 -27.92
N ALA A 391 13.64 -6.30 -28.75
CA ALA A 391 12.78 -5.20 -28.35
C ALA A 391 11.37 -5.65 -27.92
N ALA A 392 10.67 -6.39 -28.80
CA ALA A 392 9.24 -6.64 -28.66
C ALA A 392 8.86 -8.04 -28.14
N PHE A 393 9.74 -9.03 -28.31
CA PHE A 393 9.49 -10.43 -27.96
C PHE A 393 10.66 -11.03 -27.16
N PRO A 394 11.09 -10.38 -26.06
CA PRO A 394 12.29 -10.79 -25.34
C PRO A 394 12.16 -12.14 -24.60
N ALA A 395 10.95 -12.68 -24.50
CA ALA A 395 10.70 -13.96 -23.84
C ALA A 395 9.62 -14.80 -24.58
N PRO A 396 9.62 -16.14 -24.42
CA PRO A 396 8.66 -17.01 -25.12
C PRO A 396 7.19 -16.69 -24.85
N TRP A 397 6.82 -16.39 -23.61
CA TRP A 397 5.43 -16.06 -23.24
C TRP A 397 4.92 -14.78 -23.91
N VAL A 398 5.82 -13.84 -24.23
CA VAL A 398 5.49 -12.60 -24.95
C VAL A 398 5.12 -12.90 -26.40
N LYS A 399 5.67 -13.96 -27.01
CA LYS A 399 5.31 -14.40 -28.37
C LYS A 399 3.93 -15.03 -28.41
N GLU A 400 3.53 -15.71 -27.35
CA GLU A 400 2.22 -16.34 -27.23
C GLU A 400 1.12 -15.29 -27.01
N ASN A 401 1.38 -14.28 -26.18
CA ASN A 401 0.42 -13.22 -25.88
C ASN A 401 1.12 -11.86 -25.71
N LYS A 402 1.19 -11.08 -26.80
CA LYS A 402 1.81 -9.74 -26.78
C LYS A 402 0.80 -8.66 -26.37
N PHE A 403 1.05 -8.04 -25.23
CA PHE A 403 0.48 -6.73 -24.90
C PHE A 403 1.36 -5.61 -25.46
N TRP A 404 0.78 -4.68 -26.21
CA TRP A 404 1.51 -3.57 -26.81
C TRP A 404 1.42 -2.30 -25.96
N PRO A 405 2.55 -1.65 -25.62
CA PRO A 405 2.50 -0.29 -25.10
C PRO A 405 1.97 0.65 -26.18
N PHE A 406 0.97 1.47 -25.84
CA PHE A 406 0.32 2.39 -26.77
C PHE A 406 1.18 3.61 -27.12
N VAL A 407 2.03 4.04 -26.18
CA VAL A 407 2.92 5.18 -26.35
C VAL A 407 4.34 4.79 -25.95
N ALA A 408 5.32 5.52 -26.51
CA ALA A 408 6.71 5.42 -26.08
C ALA A 408 6.87 6.00 -24.66
N ARG A 409 8.11 6.08 -24.17
CA ARG A 409 8.39 6.63 -22.85
C ARG A 409 7.83 8.06 -22.72
N ILE A 410 7.11 8.30 -21.63
CA ILE A 410 6.48 9.58 -21.31
C ILE A 410 7.57 10.58 -20.88
N ASP A 411 7.48 11.81 -21.38
CA ASP A 411 8.29 12.94 -20.90
C ASP A 411 7.57 13.63 -19.72
N ASN A 412 7.94 13.23 -18.51
CA ASN A 412 7.34 13.75 -17.28
C ASN A 412 7.61 15.27 -17.13
N VAL A 413 8.82 15.74 -17.45
CA VAL A 413 9.23 17.13 -17.23
C VAL A 413 8.55 18.08 -18.21
N TYR A 414 8.34 17.64 -19.45
CA TYR A 414 7.63 18.44 -20.44
C TYR A 414 6.18 18.71 -20.00
N GLY A 415 5.46 17.70 -19.51
CA GLY A 415 4.07 17.83 -19.07
C GLY A 415 3.91 18.84 -17.93
N ASP A 416 4.78 18.78 -16.93
CA ASP A 416 4.76 19.74 -15.80
C ASP A 416 5.06 21.18 -16.24
N ARG A 417 5.89 21.37 -17.27
CA ARG A 417 6.21 22.69 -17.83
C ARG A 417 5.13 23.25 -18.77
N HIS A 418 4.30 22.37 -19.35
CA HIS A 418 3.27 22.72 -20.33
C HIS A 418 1.93 22.12 -19.91
N LEU A 419 1.43 22.58 -18.76
CA LEU A 419 0.26 22.00 -18.13
C LEU A 419 -1.01 22.14 -19.00
N VAL A 420 -1.46 21.03 -19.57
CA VAL A 420 -2.71 20.91 -20.32
C VAL A 420 -3.56 19.81 -19.68
N CYS A 421 -4.58 20.21 -18.91
CA CYS A 421 -5.45 19.30 -18.14
C CYS A 421 -6.85 19.12 -18.75
N ALA A 422 -7.05 19.51 -20.00
CA ALA A 422 -8.28 19.35 -20.77
C ALA A 422 -7.94 18.79 -22.15
N CYS A 423 -8.93 18.24 -22.86
CA CYS A 423 -8.73 17.80 -24.22
C CYS A 423 -8.19 18.96 -25.08
N PRO A 424 -7.08 18.78 -25.83
CA PRO A 424 -6.63 19.78 -26.77
C PRO A 424 -7.71 20.10 -27.82
N PRO A 425 -7.62 21.24 -28.51
CA PRO A 425 -8.52 21.58 -29.61
C PRO A 425 -8.62 20.47 -30.66
N LEU A 426 -9.79 20.30 -31.28
CA LEU A 426 -10.03 19.26 -32.31
C LEU A 426 -9.08 19.43 -33.52
N GLU A 427 -8.67 20.66 -33.80
CA GLU A 427 -7.72 21.00 -34.84
C GLU A 427 -6.35 20.33 -34.65
N GLU A 428 -5.96 20.05 -33.41
CA GLU A 428 -4.71 19.32 -33.09
C GLU A 428 -4.84 17.80 -33.30
N TYR A 429 -6.06 17.25 -33.28
CA TYR A 429 -6.31 15.84 -33.59
C TYR A 429 -6.41 15.59 -35.10
N ALA A 430 -6.80 16.60 -35.88
CA ALA A 430 -7.02 16.47 -37.32
C ALA A 430 -5.73 16.26 -38.14
N THR A 431 -4.55 16.43 -37.52
CA THR A 431 -3.23 16.37 -38.15
C THR A 431 -2.38 15.15 -37.76
N GLN A 432 -2.90 14.22 -36.94
CA GLN A 432 -2.21 12.99 -36.54
C GLN A 432 -2.55 11.78 -37.43
#